data_AF-A0A349PVJ6-F1
#
_entry.id   AF-A0A349PVJ6-F1
#
_cell.length_a   1.000
_cell.length_b   1.000
_cell.length_c   1.000
_cell.angle_alpha   90.00
_cell.angle_beta   90.00
_cell.angle_gamma   90.00
#
_symmetry.space_group_name_H-M   'P 1'
#
loop_
_entity.id
_entity.type
_entity.pdbx_description
1 polymer ?
#
loop_
_entity_poly.entity_id
_entity_poly.type
_entity_poly.pdbx_seq_one_letter_code
_entity_poly.pdbx_strand_id
1 'polypeptide(L)'
;MAEKLTNEQQAAVDSRERSLLVSAAAGSGKTKVLVERLFSYVEREGANLDDFLIITYTRAAASELRGKIAKALTERMERDPGNYHLRQQMLRVYRADIKTVDAFCTALLRENCHLLGEDARGHALRPDFRVLDENEAQLLRERVLARTLDEFYETMRDGDGASLLADTLGAGRDDRALGALVLELHGKLQAQPYMDRWLASQEQLWHDLPPRVEDTVYGTLLLSMVRRKALHCAALLRGAAEEMTSDAALADKYAPFFLGVAEQFALLAAAAEEDWDAAAKRRVDFPRLTAVRKCGDEALKAKMQGVWNGCKKT
;
A
#
# COMPACT_ATOMS: atom_id res chain seq x y z
N MET A 1 8.59 34.53 -21.61
CA MET A 1 9.51 33.69 -22.41
C MET A 1 9.36 32.26 -21.93
N ALA A 2 9.06 31.31 -22.81
CA ALA A 2 8.97 29.91 -22.41
C ALA A 2 10.36 29.41 -22.03
N GLU A 3 10.54 29.04 -20.76
CA GLU A 3 11.80 28.53 -20.22
C GLU A 3 12.19 27.24 -20.98
N LYS A 4 13.43 27.21 -21.49
CA LYS A 4 13.95 26.14 -22.35
C LYS A 4 13.93 24.80 -21.59
N LEU A 5 13.44 23.74 -22.25
CA LEU A 5 13.46 22.39 -21.68
C LEU A 5 14.91 21.91 -21.51
N THR A 6 15.18 21.14 -20.45
CA THR A 6 16.47 20.44 -20.32
C THR A 6 16.60 19.36 -21.39
N ASN A 7 17.81 18.86 -21.62
CA ASN A 7 18.04 17.80 -22.61
C ASN A 7 17.23 16.53 -22.30
N GLU A 8 17.10 16.17 -21.02
CA GLU A 8 16.32 15.01 -20.57
C GLU A 8 14.82 15.24 -20.78
N GLN A 9 14.33 16.46 -20.49
CA GLN A 9 12.94 16.83 -20.74
C GLN A 9 12.62 16.82 -22.25
N GLN A 10 13.54 17.33 -23.07
CA GLN A 10 13.40 17.34 -24.53
C GLN A 10 13.41 15.91 -25.08
N ALA A 11 14.30 15.04 -24.61
CA ALA A 11 14.31 13.63 -24.97
C ALA A 11 12.99 12.93 -24.59
N ALA A 12 12.42 13.26 -23.43
CA ALA A 12 11.11 12.79 -23.02
C ALA A 12 9.97 13.37 -23.87
N VAL A 13 10.09 14.57 -24.43
CA VAL A 13 9.11 15.13 -25.38
C VAL A 13 9.23 14.46 -26.76
N ASP A 14 10.44 14.17 -27.22
CA ASP A 14 10.70 13.68 -28.58
C ASP A 14 10.60 12.16 -28.74
N SER A 15 10.67 11.38 -27.65
CA SER A 15 10.58 9.91 -27.70
C SER A 15 9.28 9.41 -28.36
N ARG A 16 9.36 8.52 -29.35
CA ARG A 16 8.22 7.92 -30.08
C ARG A 16 8.26 6.38 -30.07
N GLU A 17 7.13 5.78 -30.47
CA GLU A 17 6.99 4.34 -30.78
C GLU A 17 7.44 3.36 -29.70
N ARG A 18 7.37 3.79 -28.43
CA ARG A 18 7.70 2.94 -27.28
C ARG A 18 7.03 3.42 -26.00
N SER A 19 6.89 2.52 -25.05
CA SER A 19 6.55 2.87 -23.67
C SER A 19 7.69 3.68 -23.06
N LEU A 20 7.34 4.81 -22.43
CA LEU A 20 8.30 5.70 -21.78
C LEU A 20 7.96 5.83 -20.30
N LEU A 21 8.90 5.48 -19.43
CA LEU A 21 8.83 5.74 -18.01
C LEU A 21 9.71 6.96 -17.68
N VAL A 22 9.10 8.01 -17.12
CA VAL A 22 9.81 9.22 -16.70
C VAL A 22 9.86 9.28 -15.18
N SER A 23 11.02 8.98 -14.60
CA SER A 23 11.28 9.19 -13.17
C SER A 23 11.72 10.62 -12.93
N ALA A 24 11.05 11.34 -12.02
CA ALA A 24 11.43 12.71 -11.74
C ALA A 24 11.06 13.14 -10.31
N ALA A 25 11.89 13.97 -9.67
CA ALA A 25 11.67 14.51 -8.33
C ALA A 25 10.53 15.56 -8.31
N ALA A 26 10.01 15.89 -7.12
CA ALA A 26 9.03 16.99 -6.99
C ALA A 26 9.61 18.30 -7.58
N GLY A 27 8.78 19.09 -8.25
CA GLY A 27 9.21 20.36 -8.88
C GLY A 27 9.97 20.22 -10.21
N SER A 28 10.25 19.01 -10.71
CA SER A 28 11.03 18.78 -11.95
C SER A 28 10.33 19.13 -13.27
N GLY A 29 9.17 19.79 -13.23
CA GLY A 29 8.41 20.16 -14.43
C GLY A 29 7.69 19.02 -15.16
N LYS A 30 7.38 17.87 -14.50
CA LYS A 30 6.68 16.72 -15.10
C LYS A 30 5.45 17.10 -15.94
N THR A 31 4.59 17.95 -15.39
CA THR A 31 3.37 18.40 -16.08
C THR A 31 3.69 19.21 -17.32
N LYS A 32 4.74 20.05 -17.28
CA LYS A 32 5.18 20.84 -18.44
C LYS A 32 5.69 19.90 -19.54
N VAL A 33 6.51 18.91 -19.20
CA VAL A 33 6.99 17.87 -20.14
C VAL A 33 5.82 17.14 -20.77
N LEU A 34 4.80 16.75 -19.99
CA LEU A 34 3.61 16.07 -20.51
C LEU A 34 2.84 16.94 -21.51
N VAL A 35 2.60 18.22 -21.18
CA VAL A 35 1.90 19.16 -22.07
C VAL A 35 2.71 19.41 -23.35
N GLU A 36 4.02 19.64 -23.25
CA GLU A 36 4.89 19.82 -24.41
C GLU A 36 4.97 18.56 -25.28
N ARG A 37 4.97 17.37 -24.66
CA ARG A 37 4.91 16.08 -25.37
C ARG A 37 3.59 15.93 -26.13
N LEU A 38 2.46 16.29 -25.52
CA LEU A 38 1.14 16.29 -26.15
C LEU A 38 1.13 17.20 -27.39
N PHE A 39 1.58 18.45 -27.24
CA PHE A 39 1.63 19.39 -28.36
C PHE A 39 2.64 18.99 -29.44
N SER A 40 3.72 18.31 -29.08
CA SER A 40 4.65 17.73 -30.05
C SER A 40 3.95 16.76 -31.01
N TYR A 41 3.02 15.92 -30.54
CA TYR A 41 2.19 15.08 -31.43
C TYR A 41 1.19 15.91 -32.24
N VAL A 42 0.52 16.88 -31.61
CA VAL A 42 -0.49 17.72 -32.30
C VAL A 42 0.13 18.54 -33.43
N GLU A 43 1.30 19.13 -33.19
CA GLU A 43 1.95 20.06 -34.12
C GLU A 43 2.78 19.33 -35.18
N ARG A 44 3.47 18.24 -34.84
CA ARG A 44 4.38 17.55 -35.76
C ARG A 44 3.74 16.37 -36.50
N GLU A 45 2.77 15.70 -35.88
CA GLU A 45 2.17 14.48 -36.40
C GLU A 45 0.69 14.65 -36.77
N GLY A 46 0.10 15.83 -36.51
CA GLY A 46 -1.29 16.12 -36.85
C GLY A 46 -2.31 15.35 -36.01
N ALA A 47 -1.91 14.86 -34.83
CA ALA A 47 -2.81 14.21 -33.89
C ALA A 47 -3.80 15.23 -33.29
N ASN A 48 -5.01 14.79 -32.98
CA ASN A 48 -6.00 15.61 -32.30
C ASN A 48 -5.91 15.43 -30.79
N LEU A 49 -6.32 16.44 -30.02
CA LEU A 49 -6.33 16.35 -28.55
C LEU A 49 -7.24 15.24 -28.02
N ASP A 50 -8.30 14.89 -28.75
CA ASP A 50 -9.22 13.80 -28.43
C ASP A 50 -8.75 12.42 -28.92
N ASP A 51 -7.56 12.31 -29.53
CA ASP A 51 -6.90 11.03 -29.80
C ASP A 51 -6.13 10.50 -28.55
N PHE A 52 -6.05 11.31 -27.47
CA PHE A 52 -5.28 10.98 -26.27
C PHE A 52 -6.15 10.66 -25.06
N LEU A 53 -5.82 9.55 -24.40
CA LEU A 53 -6.27 9.23 -23.05
C LEU A 53 -5.21 9.67 -22.02
N ILE A 54 -5.58 10.60 -21.15
CA ILE A 54 -4.72 11.13 -20.09
C ILE A 54 -5.34 10.85 -18.73
N ILE A 55 -4.73 9.92 -18.00
CA ILE A 55 -5.19 9.51 -16.67
C ILE A 55 -4.38 10.21 -15.57
N THR A 56 -5.07 10.66 -14.53
CA THR A 56 -4.45 11.24 -13.32
C THR A 56 -5.17 10.77 -12.05
N TYR A 57 -4.58 11.06 -10.88
CA TYR A 57 -5.07 10.54 -9.61
C TYR A 57 -6.32 11.26 -9.09
N THR A 58 -6.43 12.58 -9.30
CA THR A 58 -7.55 13.37 -8.74
C THR A 58 -8.30 14.14 -9.82
N ARG A 59 -9.60 14.38 -9.58
CA ARG A 59 -10.43 15.22 -10.45
C ARG A 59 -9.89 16.65 -10.55
N ALA A 60 -9.34 17.17 -9.46
CA ALA A 60 -8.67 18.46 -9.43
C ALA A 60 -7.46 18.50 -10.36
N ALA A 61 -6.59 17.47 -10.32
CA ALA A 61 -5.43 17.37 -11.21
C ALA A 61 -5.86 17.22 -12.68
N ALA A 62 -6.96 16.52 -12.97
CA ALA A 62 -7.50 16.43 -14.33
C ALA A 62 -7.99 17.79 -14.83
N SER A 63 -8.72 18.54 -13.99
CA SER A 63 -9.17 19.89 -14.31
C SER A 63 -8.00 20.86 -14.51
N GLU A 64 -7.01 20.82 -13.61
CA GLU A 64 -5.80 21.63 -13.69
C GLU A 64 -5.02 21.33 -14.98
N LEU A 65 -4.84 20.04 -15.31
CA LEU A 65 -4.14 19.62 -16.52
C LEU A 65 -4.88 20.08 -17.78
N ARG A 66 -6.20 19.95 -17.82
CA ARG A 66 -7.03 20.50 -18.92
C ARG A 66 -6.83 22.01 -19.07
N GLY A 67 -6.82 22.75 -17.96
CA GLY A 67 -6.53 24.19 -17.97
C GLY A 67 -5.15 24.52 -18.52
N LYS A 68 -4.12 23.75 -18.15
CA LYS A 68 -2.75 23.91 -18.68
C LYS A 68 -2.67 23.64 -20.17
N ILE A 69 -3.35 22.60 -20.66
CA ILE A 69 -3.42 22.28 -22.09
C ILE A 69 -4.16 23.39 -22.85
N ALA A 70 -5.31 23.85 -22.35
CA ALA A 70 -6.07 24.94 -22.96
C ALA A 70 -5.25 26.23 -23.04
N LYS A 71 -4.55 26.60 -21.97
CA LYS A 71 -3.66 27.77 -21.96
C LYS A 71 -2.53 27.61 -22.99
N ALA A 72 -1.87 26.46 -23.02
CA ALA A 72 -0.79 26.19 -23.95
C ALA A 72 -1.27 26.15 -25.42
N LEU A 73 -2.51 25.73 -25.68
CA LEU A 73 -3.14 25.82 -27.00
C LEU A 73 -3.33 27.29 -27.41
N THR A 74 -3.89 28.12 -26.53
CA THR A 74 -4.07 29.55 -26.80
C THR A 74 -2.75 30.24 -27.11
N GLU A 75 -1.71 30.02 -26.29
CA GLU A 75 -0.38 30.61 -26.51
C GLU A 75 0.24 30.19 -27.85
N ARG A 76 -0.02 28.96 -28.32
CA ARG A 76 0.46 28.48 -29.63
C ARG A 76 -0.33 29.09 -30.78
N MET A 77 -1.65 29.20 -30.62
CA MET A 77 -2.51 29.85 -31.60
C MET A 77 -2.20 31.34 -31.75
N GLU A 78 -1.82 32.03 -30.67
CA GLU A 78 -1.38 33.43 -30.75
C GLU A 78 -0.07 33.59 -31.53
N ARG A 79 0.83 32.59 -31.45
CA ARG A 79 2.09 32.57 -32.21
C ARG A 79 1.90 32.24 -33.68
N ASP A 80 0.92 31.39 -34.00
CA ASP A 80 0.56 31.02 -35.37
C ASP A 80 -0.97 31.08 -35.59
N PRO A 81 -1.56 32.29 -35.74
CA PRO A 81 -3.01 32.45 -35.90
C PRO A 81 -3.58 31.83 -37.19
N GLY A 82 -2.71 31.57 -38.18
CA GLY A 82 -3.07 30.94 -39.44
C GLY A 82 -3.29 29.43 -39.32
N ASN A 83 -2.80 28.81 -38.24
CA ASN A 83 -2.84 27.36 -38.06
C ASN A 83 -4.28 26.84 -37.91
N TYR A 84 -4.82 26.28 -39.00
CA TYR A 84 -6.17 25.72 -38.99
C TYR A 84 -6.29 24.52 -38.04
N HIS A 85 -5.26 23.68 -37.97
CA HIS A 85 -5.25 22.50 -37.11
C HIS A 85 -5.36 22.89 -35.63
N LEU A 86 -4.54 23.83 -35.16
CA LEU A 86 -4.62 24.31 -33.77
C LEU A 86 -5.99 24.93 -33.44
N ARG A 87 -6.61 25.66 -34.37
CA ARG A 87 -7.97 26.19 -34.19
C ARG A 87 -9.02 25.09 -34.00
N GLN A 88 -8.91 23.99 -34.74
CA GLN A 88 -9.82 22.84 -34.56
C GLN A 88 -9.69 22.19 -33.18
N GLN A 89 -8.52 22.28 -32.54
CA GLN A 89 -8.28 21.70 -31.23
C GLN A 89 -9.01 22.45 -30.09
N MET A 90 -9.48 23.68 -30.30
CA MET A 90 -10.15 24.48 -29.26
C MET A 90 -11.40 23.81 -28.68
N LEU A 91 -12.20 23.15 -29.51
CA LEU A 91 -13.38 22.40 -29.04
C LEU A 91 -12.99 21.01 -28.53
N ARG A 92 -11.94 20.43 -29.12
CA ARG A 92 -11.47 19.08 -28.78
C ARG A 92 -10.80 19.01 -27.41
N VAL A 93 -10.21 20.09 -26.91
CA VAL A 93 -9.62 20.12 -25.54
C VAL A 93 -10.64 19.76 -24.44
N TYR A 94 -11.92 20.09 -24.65
CA TYR A 94 -13.00 19.76 -23.71
C TYR A 94 -13.58 18.36 -23.93
N ARG A 95 -13.35 17.76 -25.10
CA ARG A 95 -13.71 16.37 -25.43
C ARG A 95 -12.60 15.38 -25.08
N ALA A 96 -11.36 15.84 -25.01
CA ALA A 96 -10.20 15.03 -24.69
C ALA A 96 -10.38 14.29 -23.36
N ASP A 97 -9.99 13.03 -23.34
CA ASP A 97 -10.14 12.12 -22.21
C ASP A 97 -9.09 12.39 -21.13
N ILE A 98 -9.25 13.51 -20.44
CA ILE A 98 -8.44 13.89 -19.26
C ILE A 98 -9.27 13.60 -18.01
N LYS A 99 -9.09 12.40 -17.44
CA LYS A 99 -9.97 11.82 -16.44
C LYS A 99 -9.18 11.12 -15.33
N THR A 100 -9.85 10.81 -14.22
CA THR A 100 -9.35 9.84 -13.24
C THR A 100 -9.62 8.41 -13.72
N VAL A 101 -8.97 7.43 -13.11
CA VAL A 101 -9.19 6.00 -13.43
C VAL A 101 -10.67 5.62 -13.26
N ASP A 102 -11.30 6.03 -12.16
CA ASP A 102 -12.73 5.76 -11.87
C ASP A 102 -13.65 6.36 -12.94
N ALA A 103 -13.39 7.60 -13.38
CA ALA A 103 -14.21 8.26 -14.39
C ALA A 103 -14.04 7.63 -15.78
N PHE A 104 -12.82 7.18 -16.11
CA PHE A 104 -12.57 6.41 -17.33
C PHE A 104 -13.30 5.07 -17.30
N CYS A 105 -13.12 4.27 -16.24
CA CYS A 105 -13.77 2.97 -16.10
C CYS A 105 -15.31 3.09 -16.10
N THR A 106 -15.86 4.13 -15.47
CA THR A 106 -17.30 4.39 -15.48
C THR A 106 -17.82 4.65 -16.89
N ALA A 107 -17.11 5.46 -17.69
CA ALA A 107 -17.48 5.72 -19.08
C ALA A 107 -17.39 4.44 -19.93
N LEU A 108 -16.28 3.70 -19.77
CA LEU A 108 -16.04 2.45 -20.47
C LEU A 108 -17.14 1.42 -20.20
N LEU A 109 -17.56 1.25 -18.93
CA LEU A 109 -18.65 0.35 -18.55
C LEU A 109 -20.00 0.79 -19.10
N ARG A 110 -20.28 2.10 -19.16
CA ARG A 110 -21.54 2.61 -19.73
C ARG A 110 -21.63 2.32 -21.22
N GLU A 111 -20.54 2.56 -21.96
CA GLU A 111 -20.47 2.32 -23.40
C GLU A 111 -20.54 0.83 -23.74
N ASN A 112 -20.03 -0.03 -22.87
CA ASN A 112 -19.82 -1.46 -23.15
C ASN A 112 -20.63 -2.39 -22.23
N CYS A 113 -21.66 -1.89 -21.56
CA CYS A 113 -22.48 -2.69 -20.62
C CYS A 113 -23.06 -3.96 -21.25
N HIS A 114 -23.37 -3.92 -22.55
CA HIS A 114 -23.88 -5.06 -23.33
C HIS A 114 -22.88 -6.21 -23.50
N LEU A 115 -21.58 -5.96 -23.27
CA LEU A 115 -20.54 -7.00 -23.28
C LEU A 115 -20.41 -7.69 -21.92
N LEU A 116 -21.03 -7.13 -20.87
CA LEU A 116 -21.08 -7.77 -19.56
C LEU A 116 -22.12 -8.88 -19.60
N GLY A 117 -21.75 -10.06 -19.10
CA GLY A 117 -22.69 -11.15 -18.86
C GLY A 117 -23.63 -10.86 -17.69
N GLU A 118 -24.54 -11.80 -17.47
CA GLU A 118 -25.38 -11.80 -16.26
C GLU A 118 -24.56 -12.26 -15.05
N ASP A 119 -24.89 -11.74 -13.86
CA ASP A 119 -24.37 -12.26 -12.60
C ASP A 119 -24.93 -13.65 -12.28
N ALA A 120 -24.45 -14.28 -11.20
CA ALA A 120 -24.90 -15.61 -10.77
C ALA A 120 -26.41 -15.69 -10.45
N ARG A 121 -27.10 -14.55 -10.35
CA ARG A 121 -28.54 -14.44 -10.07
C ARG A 121 -29.34 -13.98 -11.30
N GLY A 122 -28.71 -13.88 -12.48
CA GLY A 122 -29.36 -13.49 -13.73
C GLY A 122 -29.53 -11.98 -13.91
N HIS A 123 -28.80 -11.14 -13.16
CA HIS A 123 -28.86 -9.69 -13.34
C HIS A 123 -27.77 -9.20 -14.29
N ALA A 124 -28.15 -8.33 -15.24
CA ALA A 124 -27.21 -7.62 -16.10
C ALA A 124 -27.02 -6.17 -15.62
N LEU A 125 -25.79 -5.65 -15.72
CA LEU A 125 -25.51 -4.25 -15.43
C LEU A 125 -26.11 -3.37 -16.54
N ARG A 126 -26.98 -2.45 -16.17
CA ARG A 126 -27.59 -1.50 -17.10
C ARG A 126 -26.77 -0.22 -17.25
N PRO A 127 -26.76 0.45 -18.42
CA PRO A 127 -25.96 1.65 -18.64
C PRO A 127 -26.35 2.86 -17.78
N ASP A 128 -27.56 2.86 -17.21
CA ASP A 128 -28.06 3.86 -16.26
C ASP A 128 -27.62 3.61 -14.81
N PHE A 129 -26.61 2.75 -14.58
CA PHE A 129 -26.10 2.50 -13.24
C PHE A 129 -25.56 3.76 -12.56
N ARG A 130 -25.69 3.77 -11.23
CA ARG A 130 -25.14 4.78 -10.34
C ARG A 130 -24.01 4.18 -9.53
N VAL A 131 -22.88 4.88 -9.48
CA VAL A 131 -21.80 4.58 -8.54
C VAL A 131 -22.25 5.03 -7.16
N LEU A 132 -22.28 4.10 -6.21
CA LEU A 132 -22.64 4.38 -4.82
C LEU A 132 -21.54 5.16 -4.14
N ASP A 133 -21.92 6.02 -3.18
CA ASP A 133 -20.95 6.56 -2.25
C ASP A 133 -20.55 5.53 -1.19
N GLU A 134 -19.51 5.83 -0.41
CA GLU A 134 -18.95 4.87 0.55
C GLU A 134 -19.92 4.51 1.68
N ASN A 135 -20.79 5.44 2.10
CA ASN A 135 -21.77 5.18 3.15
C ASN A 135 -22.89 4.28 2.63
N GLU A 136 -23.40 4.57 1.43
CA GLU A 136 -24.39 3.73 0.75
C GLU A 136 -23.85 2.32 0.52
N ALA A 137 -22.60 2.21 0.04
CA ALA A 137 -21.94 0.93 -0.16
C ALA A 137 -21.77 0.18 1.16
N GLN A 138 -21.36 0.85 2.24
CA GLN A 138 -21.17 0.24 3.55
C GLN A 138 -22.47 -0.32 4.12
N LEU A 139 -23.57 0.44 4.07
CA LEU A 139 -24.89 -0.03 4.53
C LEU A 139 -25.36 -1.27 3.75
N LEU A 140 -25.09 -1.32 2.44
CA LEU A 140 -25.39 -2.50 1.63
C LEU A 140 -24.54 -3.70 1.99
N ARG A 141 -23.23 -3.51 2.24
CA ARG A 141 -22.32 -4.57 2.68
C ARG A 141 -22.79 -5.17 4.00
N GLU A 142 -23.14 -4.35 4.99
CA GLU A 142 -23.64 -4.81 6.29
C GLU A 142 -24.92 -5.63 6.16
N ARG A 143 -25.86 -5.19 5.30
CA ARG A 143 -27.10 -5.94 5.03
C ARG A 143 -26.86 -7.27 4.30
N VAL A 144 -25.89 -7.32 3.39
CA VAL A 144 -25.50 -8.57 2.73
C VAL A 144 -24.79 -9.49 3.72
N LEU A 145 -23.86 -8.95 4.52
CA LEU A 145 -23.11 -9.68 5.53
C LEU A 145 -24.04 -10.38 6.53
N ALA A 146 -25.05 -9.68 7.05
CA ALA A 146 -26.01 -10.28 7.96
C ALA A 146 -26.67 -11.53 7.35
N ARG A 147 -27.17 -11.43 6.12
CA ARG A 147 -27.77 -12.57 5.40
C ARG A 147 -26.77 -13.69 5.13
N THR A 148 -25.54 -13.35 4.78
CA THR A 148 -24.48 -14.33 4.53
C THR A 148 -24.08 -15.07 5.80
N LEU A 149 -24.04 -14.38 6.95
CA LEU A 149 -23.79 -15.01 8.25
C LEU A 149 -24.96 -15.89 8.69
N ASP A 150 -26.20 -15.44 8.49
CA ASP A 150 -27.40 -16.25 8.75
C ASP A 150 -27.35 -17.57 7.94
N GLU A 151 -27.12 -17.49 6.62
CA GLU A 151 -26.95 -18.66 5.74
C GLU A 151 -25.77 -19.55 6.17
N PHE A 152 -24.67 -18.95 6.64
CA PHE A 152 -23.50 -19.67 7.15
C PHE A 152 -23.84 -20.48 8.41
N TYR A 153 -24.55 -19.90 9.38
CA TYR A 153 -24.95 -20.60 10.59
C TYR A 153 -26.04 -21.67 10.34
N GLU A 154 -26.94 -21.45 9.39
CA GLU A 154 -27.95 -22.45 9.00
C GLU A 154 -27.34 -23.70 8.35
N THR A 155 -26.23 -23.54 7.63
CA THR A 155 -25.56 -24.63 6.88
C THR A 155 -24.44 -25.31 7.66
N MET A 156 -23.99 -24.71 8.76
CA MET A 156 -22.97 -25.21 9.66
C MET A 156 -23.36 -26.54 10.31
N ARG A 157 -22.37 -27.45 10.44
CA ARG A 157 -22.54 -28.75 11.10
C ARG A 157 -21.54 -28.90 12.23
N ASP A 158 -21.95 -29.59 13.28
CA ASP A 158 -21.08 -29.87 14.42
C ASP A 158 -19.78 -30.57 13.97
N GLY A 159 -18.64 -29.95 14.28
CA GLY A 159 -17.31 -30.50 14.00
C GLY A 159 -16.80 -30.30 12.58
N ASP A 160 -17.51 -29.54 11.73
CA ASP A 160 -16.97 -29.12 10.43
C ASP A 160 -16.04 -27.88 10.55
N GLY A 161 -15.42 -27.50 9.44
CA GLY A 161 -14.54 -26.33 9.40
C GLY A 161 -15.26 -25.00 9.66
N ALA A 162 -16.57 -24.91 9.39
CA ALA A 162 -17.36 -23.71 9.64
C ALA A 162 -17.60 -23.53 11.15
N SER A 163 -17.92 -24.61 11.86
CA SER A 163 -18.04 -24.62 13.33
C SER A 163 -16.72 -24.24 14.00
N LEU A 164 -15.58 -24.79 13.55
CA LEU A 164 -14.27 -24.42 14.09
C LEU A 164 -13.91 -22.94 13.85
N LEU A 165 -14.26 -22.39 12.68
CA LEU A 165 -14.07 -20.98 12.37
C LEU A 165 -14.90 -20.09 13.29
N ALA A 166 -16.18 -20.43 13.46
CA ALA A 166 -17.11 -19.72 14.32
C ALA A 166 -16.63 -19.74 15.77
N ASP A 167 -16.18 -20.89 16.28
CA ASP A 167 -15.68 -21.02 17.66
C ASP A 167 -14.38 -20.23 17.89
N THR A 168 -13.48 -20.23 16.90
CA THR A 168 -12.18 -19.54 17.01
C THR A 168 -12.34 -18.03 17.06
N LEU A 169 -13.23 -17.48 16.22
CA LEU A 169 -13.42 -16.02 16.09
C LEU A 169 -14.57 -15.48 16.93
N GLY A 170 -15.51 -16.35 17.31
CA GLY A 170 -16.65 -16.09 18.17
C GLY A 170 -16.35 -16.27 19.65
N ALA A 171 -15.06 -16.26 20.07
CA ALA A 171 -14.62 -16.38 21.46
C ALA A 171 -15.07 -15.22 22.40
N GLY A 172 -16.16 -14.53 22.07
CA GLY A 172 -16.86 -13.50 22.83
C GLY A 172 -18.35 -13.80 23.00
N ARG A 173 -19.18 -12.77 23.19
CA ARG A 173 -20.66 -12.90 23.33
C ARG A 173 -21.42 -12.77 22.00
N ASP A 174 -20.70 -12.46 20.92
CA ASP A 174 -21.26 -12.20 19.59
C ASP A 174 -20.26 -12.58 18.49
N ASP A 175 -20.70 -12.49 17.25
CA ASP A 175 -19.99 -12.85 16.03
C ASP A 175 -19.42 -11.64 15.27
N ARG A 176 -19.35 -10.48 15.93
CA ARG A 176 -18.92 -9.23 15.29
C ARG A 176 -17.51 -9.30 14.74
N ALA A 177 -16.62 -10.04 15.42
CA ALA A 177 -15.25 -10.25 14.98
C ALA A 177 -15.18 -11.06 13.68
N LEU A 178 -16.02 -12.09 13.54
CA LEU A 178 -16.15 -12.86 12.31
C LEU A 178 -16.67 -11.98 11.18
N GLY A 179 -17.74 -11.22 11.43
CA GLY A 179 -18.29 -10.30 10.43
C GLY A 179 -17.31 -9.23 9.97
N ALA A 180 -16.54 -8.65 10.90
CA ALA A 180 -15.49 -7.68 10.59
C ALA A 180 -14.36 -8.30 9.73
N LEU A 181 -13.94 -9.53 10.05
CA LEU A 181 -12.94 -10.26 9.28
C LEU A 181 -13.41 -10.54 7.86
N VAL A 182 -14.67 -10.94 7.67
CA VAL A 182 -15.25 -11.17 6.34
C VAL A 182 -15.19 -9.91 5.48
N LEU A 183 -15.57 -8.75 6.04
CA LEU A 183 -15.49 -7.48 5.32
C LEU A 183 -14.04 -7.03 5.05
N GLU A 184 -13.12 -7.26 5.99
CA GLU A 184 -11.70 -6.97 5.79
C GLU A 184 -11.11 -7.81 4.64
N LEU A 185 -11.37 -9.12 4.64
CA LEU A 185 -10.93 -10.03 3.58
C LEU A 185 -11.56 -9.66 2.25
N HIS A 186 -12.86 -9.38 2.22
CA HIS A 186 -13.53 -8.89 1.01
C HIS A 186 -12.84 -7.62 0.46
N GLY A 187 -12.53 -6.65 1.32
CA GLY A 187 -11.81 -5.44 0.92
C GLY A 187 -10.43 -5.72 0.32
N LYS A 188 -9.67 -6.67 0.89
CA LYS A 188 -8.37 -7.10 0.34
C LYS A 188 -8.51 -7.84 -0.98
N LEU A 189 -9.55 -8.66 -1.14
CA LEU A 189 -9.85 -9.38 -2.37
C LEU A 189 -10.22 -8.45 -3.52
N GLN A 190 -10.91 -7.33 -3.25
CA GLN A 190 -11.24 -6.32 -4.26
C GLN A 190 -10.00 -5.65 -4.89
N ALA A 191 -8.84 -5.72 -4.23
CA ALA A 191 -7.58 -5.24 -4.78
C ALA A 191 -6.88 -6.26 -5.71
N GLN A 192 -7.39 -7.50 -5.80
CA GLN A 192 -6.83 -8.54 -6.65
C GLN A 192 -7.45 -8.51 -8.06
N PRO A 193 -6.64 -8.46 -9.13
CA PRO A 193 -7.16 -8.46 -10.50
C PRO A 193 -7.98 -9.71 -10.86
N TYR A 194 -7.64 -10.86 -10.27
CA TYR A 194 -8.30 -12.15 -10.50
C TYR A 194 -8.59 -12.85 -9.17
N MET A 195 -9.66 -12.43 -8.50
CA MET A 195 -10.06 -12.89 -7.17
C MET A 195 -10.11 -14.42 -7.05
N ASP A 196 -10.78 -15.11 -7.98
CA ASP A 196 -10.95 -16.57 -7.91
C ASP A 196 -9.63 -17.33 -8.02
N ARG A 197 -8.72 -16.85 -8.88
CA ARG A 197 -7.37 -17.43 -9.00
C ARG A 197 -6.56 -17.20 -7.74
N TRP A 198 -6.69 -16.03 -7.13
CA TRP A 198 -6.03 -15.73 -5.87
C TRP A 198 -6.57 -16.65 -4.76
N LEU A 199 -7.89 -16.78 -4.62
CA LEU A 199 -8.51 -17.67 -3.63
C LEU A 199 -8.08 -19.12 -3.83
N ALA A 200 -8.13 -19.64 -5.05
CA ALA A 200 -7.68 -20.99 -5.37
C ALA A 200 -6.20 -21.21 -5.00
N SER A 201 -5.34 -20.20 -5.23
CA SER A 201 -3.93 -20.27 -4.84
C SER A 201 -3.73 -20.32 -3.33
N GLN A 202 -4.58 -19.62 -2.56
CA GLN A 202 -4.52 -19.66 -1.11
C GLN A 202 -5.03 -21.00 -0.59
N GLU A 203 -6.13 -21.52 -1.11
CA GLU A 203 -6.66 -22.83 -0.75
C GLU A 203 -5.62 -23.93 -0.97
N GLN A 204 -4.95 -23.93 -2.13
CA GLN A 204 -3.89 -24.88 -2.42
C GLN A 204 -2.70 -24.75 -1.46
N LEU A 205 -2.31 -23.53 -1.10
CA LEU A 205 -1.25 -23.28 -0.12
C LEU A 205 -1.58 -23.90 1.25
N TRP A 206 -2.83 -23.75 1.71
CA TRP A 206 -3.28 -24.29 2.99
C TRP A 206 -3.44 -25.82 2.97
N HIS A 207 -3.77 -26.40 1.82
CA HIS A 207 -3.85 -27.84 1.64
C HIS A 207 -2.46 -28.50 1.69
N ASP A 208 -1.46 -27.92 1.03
CA ASP A 208 -0.12 -28.49 0.88
C ASP A 208 0.89 -27.90 1.87
N LEU A 209 0.48 -27.64 3.11
CA LEU A 209 1.35 -27.08 4.13
C LEU A 209 2.48 -28.05 4.51
N PRO A 210 3.74 -27.58 4.54
CA PRO A 210 4.82 -28.32 5.18
C PRO A 210 4.49 -28.71 6.62
N PRO A 211 4.97 -29.87 7.10
CA PRO A 211 4.67 -30.35 8.45
C PRO A 211 5.32 -29.50 9.55
N ARG A 212 6.38 -28.76 9.22
CA ARG A 212 7.09 -27.87 10.15
C ARG A 212 6.75 -26.42 9.84
N VAL A 213 6.51 -25.62 10.88
CA VAL A 213 6.07 -24.22 10.74
C VAL A 213 7.14 -23.40 10.02
N GLU A 214 8.40 -23.58 10.36
CA GLU A 214 9.57 -22.89 9.77
C GLU A 214 9.69 -23.09 8.25
N ASP A 215 9.25 -24.24 7.73
CA ASP A 215 9.29 -24.56 6.31
C ASP A 215 8.13 -23.90 5.53
N THR A 216 7.10 -23.40 6.23
CA THR A 216 6.02 -22.64 5.61
C THR A 216 6.47 -21.22 5.24
N VAL A 217 5.84 -20.63 4.23
CA VAL A 217 6.08 -19.22 3.84
C VAL A 217 5.87 -18.27 5.03
N TYR A 218 4.87 -18.55 5.87
CA TYR A 218 4.55 -17.74 7.04
C TYR A 218 5.58 -17.90 8.15
N GLY A 219 5.99 -19.13 8.48
CA GLY A 219 7.01 -19.37 9.50
C GLY A 219 8.36 -18.81 9.11
N THR A 220 8.80 -19.01 7.85
CA THR A 220 10.01 -18.38 7.32
C THR A 220 9.96 -16.85 7.46
N LEU A 221 8.83 -16.22 7.09
CA LEU A 221 8.66 -14.77 7.22
C LEU A 221 8.72 -14.32 8.69
N LEU A 222 7.98 -14.98 9.57
CA LEU A 222 7.90 -14.65 11.00
C LEU A 222 9.26 -14.82 11.69
N LEU A 223 9.96 -15.94 11.44
CA LEU A 223 11.31 -16.16 11.97
C LEU A 223 12.30 -15.12 11.44
N SER A 224 12.22 -14.76 10.15
CA SER A 224 13.04 -13.67 9.59
C SER A 224 12.77 -12.32 10.27
N MET A 225 11.51 -12.05 10.65
CA MET A 225 11.11 -10.82 11.32
C MET A 225 11.61 -10.81 12.77
N VAL A 226 11.43 -11.91 13.51
CA VAL A 226 11.93 -12.10 14.87
C VAL A 226 13.45 -11.92 14.87
N ARG A 227 14.17 -12.59 13.97
CA ARG A 227 15.63 -12.49 13.85
C ARG A 227 16.09 -11.05 13.60
N ARG A 228 15.50 -10.36 12.61
CA ARG A 228 15.85 -8.96 12.31
C ARG A 228 15.59 -8.04 13.49
N LYS A 229 14.45 -8.17 14.16
CA LYS A 229 14.11 -7.37 15.35
C LYS A 229 15.06 -7.67 16.51
N ALA A 230 15.34 -8.94 16.79
CA ALA A 230 16.23 -9.35 17.86
C ALA A 230 17.66 -8.84 17.64
N LEU A 231 18.21 -8.97 16.42
CA LEU A 231 19.52 -8.40 16.07
C LEU A 231 19.54 -6.88 16.20
N HIS A 232 18.47 -6.19 15.79
CA HIS A 232 18.36 -4.74 15.93
C HIS A 232 18.36 -4.31 17.41
N CYS A 233 17.54 -4.94 18.26
CA CYS A 233 17.52 -4.68 19.70
C CYS A 233 18.87 -5.00 20.36
N ALA A 234 19.51 -6.11 19.99
CA ALA A 234 20.84 -6.46 20.48
C ALA A 234 21.88 -5.40 20.10
N ALA A 235 21.89 -4.92 18.86
CA ALA A 235 22.80 -3.87 18.40
C ALA A 235 22.56 -2.54 19.12
N LEU A 236 21.29 -2.13 19.28
CA LEU A 236 20.93 -0.92 20.02
C LEU A 236 21.39 -0.99 21.48
N LEU A 237 21.18 -2.13 22.15
CA LEU A 237 21.57 -2.31 23.55
C LEU A 237 23.09 -2.37 23.72
N ARG A 238 23.83 -2.98 22.79
CA ARG A 238 25.31 -2.95 22.79
C ARG A 238 25.85 -1.55 22.55
N GLY A 239 25.35 -0.84 21.54
CA GLY A 239 25.75 0.54 21.27
C GLY A 239 25.42 1.48 22.43
N ALA A 240 24.28 1.26 23.10
CA ALA A 240 23.93 1.97 24.33
C ALA A 240 24.91 1.66 25.47
N ALA A 241 25.29 0.40 25.68
CA ALA A 241 26.29 0.01 26.68
C ALA A 241 27.68 0.61 26.39
N GLU A 242 28.08 0.69 25.12
CA GLU A 242 29.31 1.36 24.68
C GLU A 242 29.26 2.86 24.94
N GLU A 243 28.15 3.54 24.62
CA GLU A 243 27.98 4.98 24.86
C GLU A 243 28.04 5.31 26.36
N MET A 244 27.53 4.43 27.22
CA MET A 244 27.61 4.58 28.68
C MET A 244 29.04 4.59 29.23
N THR A 245 30.05 4.09 28.50
CA THR A 245 31.45 4.11 28.96
C THR A 245 31.99 5.52 29.19
N SER A 246 31.32 6.54 28.62
CA SER A 246 31.60 7.95 28.87
C SER A 246 31.26 8.42 30.30
N ASP A 247 30.40 7.70 31.04
CA ASP A 247 30.04 7.96 32.44
C ASP A 247 30.22 6.71 33.29
N ALA A 248 31.21 6.72 34.18
CA ALA A 248 31.57 5.57 35.01
C ALA A 248 30.42 5.06 35.91
N ALA A 249 29.52 5.95 36.37
CA ALA A 249 28.42 5.55 37.24
C ALA A 249 27.28 4.86 36.46
N LEU A 250 27.05 5.25 35.21
CA LEU A 250 26.14 4.55 34.29
C LEU A 250 26.74 3.25 33.78
N ALA A 251 28.02 3.26 33.40
CA ALA A 251 28.73 2.07 32.93
C ALA A 251 28.71 0.96 33.97
N ASP A 252 29.00 1.26 35.24
CA ASP A 252 29.02 0.26 36.31
C ASP A 252 27.62 -0.33 36.59
N LYS A 253 26.57 0.51 36.56
CA LYS A 253 25.23 0.09 36.99
C LYS A 253 24.30 -0.40 35.89
N TYR A 254 24.37 0.16 34.68
CA TYR A 254 23.42 -0.13 33.60
C TYR A 254 24.03 -1.01 32.51
N ALA A 255 25.29 -0.80 32.14
CA ALA A 255 25.89 -1.51 31.01
C ALA A 255 25.84 -3.05 31.15
N PRO A 256 26.06 -3.68 32.34
CA PRO A 256 25.93 -5.13 32.48
C PRO A 256 24.52 -5.64 32.16
N PHE A 257 23.48 -4.91 32.54
CA PHE A 257 22.09 -5.30 32.22
C PHE A 257 21.80 -5.15 30.73
N PHE A 258 22.29 -4.09 30.09
CA PHE A 258 22.13 -3.88 28.66
C PHE A 258 22.83 -4.97 27.85
N LEU A 259 24.06 -5.32 28.21
CA LEU A 259 24.81 -6.40 27.56
C LEU A 259 24.14 -7.76 27.78
N GLY A 260 23.66 -8.05 29.00
CA GLY A 260 22.96 -9.30 29.29
C GLY A 260 21.65 -9.47 28.52
N VAL A 261 20.86 -8.40 28.35
CA VAL A 261 19.65 -8.44 27.51
C VAL A 261 20.01 -8.49 26.03
N ALA A 262 21.07 -7.80 25.60
CA ALA A 262 21.56 -7.88 24.23
C ALA A 262 22.00 -9.30 23.85
N GLU A 263 22.62 -10.03 24.78
CA GLU A 263 22.98 -11.43 24.61
C GLU A 263 21.75 -12.33 24.51
N GLN A 264 20.73 -12.12 25.35
CA GLN A 264 19.46 -12.84 25.23
C GLN A 264 18.80 -12.63 23.86
N PHE A 265 18.79 -11.41 23.34
CA PHE A 265 18.31 -11.14 21.97
C PHE A 265 19.19 -11.80 20.90
N ALA A 266 20.51 -11.83 21.08
CA ALA A 266 21.39 -12.52 20.15
C ALA A 266 21.14 -14.04 20.13
N LEU A 267 20.89 -14.64 21.29
CA LEU A 267 20.51 -16.05 21.41
C LEU A 267 19.13 -16.33 20.79
N LEU A 268 18.17 -15.42 20.95
CA LEU A 268 16.87 -15.50 20.26
C LEU A 268 17.06 -15.44 18.74
N ALA A 269 17.92 -14.54 18.25
CA ALA A 269 18.20 -14.43 16.82
C ALA A 269 18.85 -15.70 16.25
N ALA A 270 19.76 -16.33 17.00
CA ALA A 270 20.38 -17.60 16.63
C ALA A 270 19.36 -18.75 16.65
N ALA A 271 18.54 -18.85 17.71
CA ALA A 271 17.50 -19.87 17.80
C ALA A 271 16.45 -19.74 16.68
N ALA A 272 16.14 -18.51 16.25
CA ALA A 272 15.25 -18.25 15.11
C ALA A 272 15.82 -18.67 13.75
N GLU A 273 17.13 -19.00 13.65
CA GLU A 273 17.71 -19.65 12.46
C GLU A 273 17.57 -21.18 12.50
N GLU A 274 17.40 -21.77 13.69
CA GLU A 274 17.34 -23.23 13.87
C GLU A 274 15.94 -23.77 13.55
N ASP A 275 14.96 -23.44 14.41
CA ASP A 275 13.58 -23.87 14.26
C ASP A 275 12.61 -23.00 15.09
N TRP A 276 11.32 -23.20 14.85
CA TRP A 276 10.26 -22.43 15.51
C TRP A 276 10.21 -22.65 17.02
N ASP A 277 10.37 -23.89 17.49
CA ASP A 277 10.24 -24.24 18.90
C ASP A 277 11.43 -23.73 19.72
N ALA A 278 12.63 -23.73 19.15
CA ALA A 278 13.84 -23.15 19.72
C ALA A 278 13.65 -21.65 19.94
N ALA A 279 13.13 -20.94 18.94
CA ALA A 279 12.81 -19.52 19.06
C ALA A 279 11.72 -19.26 20.12
N ALA A 280 10.63 -20.03 20.11
CA ALA A 280 9.51 -19.87 21.03
C ALA A 280 9.90 -20.07 22.51
N LYS A 281 10.87 -20.93 22.79
CA LYS A 281 11.39 -21.18 24.16
C LYS A 281 12.25 -20.03 24.68
N ARG A 282 12.78 -19.15 23.82
CA ARG A 282 13.66 -18.04 24.21
C ARG A 282 12.83 -16.82 24.59
N ARG A 283 12.59 -16.67 25.90
CA ARG A 283 12.07 -15.42 26.47
C ARG A 283 13.21 -14.45 26.75
N VAL A 284 12.97 -13.17 26.47
CA VAL A 284 13.90 -12.08 26.80
C VAL A 284 13.39 -11.38 28.04
N ASP A 285 14.13 -11.51 29.13
CA ASP A 285 13.76 -10.96 30.43
C ASP A 285 14.46 -9.63 30.67
N PHE A 286 13.66 -8.60 30.93
CA PHE A 286 14.13 -7.25 31.23
C PHE A 286 14.16 -7.01 32.75
N PRO A 287 15.34 -7.02 33.39
CA PRO A 287 15.46 -6.69 34.81
C PRO A 287 15.07 -5.23 35.11
N ARG A 288 14.74 -4.93 36.36
CA ARG A 288 14.39 -3.57 36.77
C ARG A 288 15.67 -2.73 36.92
N LEU A 289 15.81 -1.69 36.10
CA LEU A 289 16.88 -0.71 36.26
C LEU A 289 16.68 0.10 37.56
N THR A 290 17.71 0.16 38.41
CA THR A 290 17.68 0.92 39.67
C THR A 290 18.22 2.33 39.46
N ALA A 291 17.70 3.33 40.19
CA ALA A 291 18.09 4.72 39.97
C ALA A 291 19.61 4.95 40.24
N VAL A 292 20.30 5.53 39.26
CA VAL A 292 21.70 5.97 39.40
C VAL A 292 21.72 7.37 40.00
N ARG A 293 22.20 7.49 41.25
CA ARG A 293 22.21 8.74 42.05
C ARG A 293 23.42 9.66 41.82
N LYS A 294 24.47 9.19 41.13
CA LYS A 294 25.71 9.95 40.86
C LYS A 294 26.00 10.03 39.35
N CYS A 295 24.97 10.33 38.56
CA CYS A 295 25.07 10.44 37.10
C CYS A 295 25.58 11.85 36.75
N GLY A 296 26.66 11.95 35.98
CA GLY A 296 27.17 13.24 35.49
C GLY A 296 26.39 13.77 34.30
N ASP A 297 25.80 12.87 33.50
CA ASP A 297 25.02 13.19 32.31
C ASP A 297 23.57 12.65 32.38
N GLU A 298 22.64 13.50 32.84
CA GLU A 298 21.21 13.17 32.91
C GLU A 298 20.55 13.02 31.52
N ALA A 299 21.08 13.65 30.48
CA ALA A 299 20.57 13.51 29.11
C ALA A 299 20.89 12.12 28.55
N LEU A 300 22.12 11.65 28.77
CA LEU A 300 22.55 10.30 28.43
C LEU A 300 21.70 9.26 29.18
N LYS A 301 21.48 9.43 30.49
CA LYS A 301 20.63 8.55 31.29
C LYS A 301 19.19 8.45 30.77
N ALA A 302 18.59 9.58 30.40
CA ALA A 302 17.24 9.60 29.81
C ALA A 302 17.20 8.88 28.45
N LYS A 303 18.22 9.11 27.60
CA LYS A 303 18.38 8.41 26.31
C LYS A 303 18.46 6.89 26.51
N MET A 304 19.27 6.42 27.46
CA MET A 304 19.43 5.00 27.75
C MET A 304 18.15 4.34 28.26
N GLN A 305 17.40 5.02 29.14
CA GLN A 305 16.08 4.55 29.57
C GLN A 305 15.08 4.50 28.41
N GLY A 306 15.17 5.43 27.46
CA GLY A 306 14.41 5.40 26.21
C GLY A 306 14.71 4.15 25.37
N VAL A 307 16.00 3.85 25.14
CA VAL A 307 16.44 2.65 24.40
C VAL A 307 15.95 1.37 25.10
N TRP A 308 16.12 1.29 26.42
CA TRP A 308 15.66 0.14 27.23
C TRP A 308 14.16 -0.10 27.09
N ASN A 309 13.35 0.95 27.26
CA ASN A 309 11.89 0.85 27.19
C ASN A 309 11.40 0.59 25.76
N GLY A 310 12.11 1.10 24.74
CA GLY A 310 11.83 0.80 23.34
C GLY A 310 12.01 -0.68 23.02
N CYS A 311 13.14 -1.26 23.42
CA CYS A 311 13.41 -2.69 23.23
C CYS A 311 12.44 -3.57 24.05
N LYS A 312 12.04 -3.14 25.25
CA LYS A 312 11.11 -3.88 26.11
C LYS A 312 9.69 -3.99 25.53
N LYS A 313 9.26 -3.04 24.70
CA LYS A 313 7.94 -3.03 24.05
C LYS A 313 7.89 -3.84 22.75
N THR A 314 9.05 -4.22 22.22
CA THR A 314 9.21 -4.86 20.89
C THR A 314 8.96 -6.35 21.00
#